data_AF-A0A453PP15-F1
#
_entry.id   AF-A0A453PP15-F1
#
_cell.length_a   1.000
_cell.length_b   1.000
_cell.length_c   1.000
_cell.angle_alpha   90.00
_cell.angle_beta   90.00
_cell.angle_gamma   90.00
#
_symmetry.space_group_name_H-M   'P 1'
#
loop_
_entity.id
_entity.type
_entity.pdbx_description
1 polymer ?
#
loop_
_entity_poly.entity_id
_entity_poly.type
_entity_poly.pdbx_seq_one_letter_code
_entity_poly.pdbx_strand_id
1 'polypeptide(L)'
;AGADMDNPADKCSKRMPVARWSAKQCVVQVLWTLDWLRELDQCLEIERSTYYACRLLLQFSPVSSLRSSIRPMVKYASYNGQDEAASKAVDFCLRALEDFDLALHGSPSDPSASVEAMRSKISDVIQALDKYKKISHLSSLLLKGALY
;
A
#
# COMPACT_ATOMS: atom_id res chain seq x y z
N ALA A 1 -30.14 32.93 31.39
CA ALA A 1 -29.69 33.08 29.98
C ALA A 1 -28.55 34.10 30.00
N GLY A 2 -27.34 33.83 29.55
CA GLY A 2 -26.79 32.76 28.73
C GLY A 2 -25.70 33.40 27.87
N ALA A 3 -24.51 32.82 27.84
CA ALA A 3 -23.52 32.88 26.74
C ALA A 3 -22.19 32.34 27.29
N ASP A 4 -22.02 31.02 27.24
CA ASP A 4 -20.70 30.40 27.33
C ASP A 4 -19.93 30.79 26.05
N MET A 5 -18.78 31.41 26.24
CA MET A 5 -17.88 31.81 25.16
C MET A 5 -17.13 30.57 24.67
N ASP A 6 -17.70 29.92 23.66
CA ASP A 6 -17.09 28.81 22.94
C ASP A 6 -15.90 29.33 22.10
N ASN A 7 -14.68 29.15 22.61
CA ASN A 7 -13.43 29.45 21.91
C ASN A 7 -13.33 28.60 20.63
N PRO A 8 -13.12 29.19 19.43
CA PRO A 8 -13.05 28.43 18.17
C PRO A 8 -11.87 27.44 18.10
N ALA A 9 -10.90 27.51 19.01
CA ALA A 9 -9.79 26.57 19.09
C ALA A 9 -10.16 25.22 19.75
N ASP A 10 -11.25 25.14 20.54
CA ASP A 10 -11.58 23.93 21.34
C ASP A 10 -12.30 22.83 20.55
N LYS A 11 -12.60 23.06 19.26
CA LYS A 11 -13.18 22.05 18.38
C LYS A 11 -12.15 21.25 17.59
N CYS A 12 -10.85 21.43 17.87
CA CYS A 12 -9.78 20.65 17.27
C CYS A 12 -9.63 19.22 17.84
N SER A 13 -10.65 18.72 18.56
CA SER A 13 -10.76 17.32 18.99
C SER A 13 -11.93 16.57 18.31
N LYS A 14 -12.50 17.14 17.24
CA LYS A 14 -13.37 16.39 16.33
C LYS A 14 -12.50 15.49 15.48
N ARG A 15 -12.29 14.25 15.96
CA ARG A 15 -11.86 13.07 15.22
C ARG A 15 -11.70 13.36 13.73
N MET A 16 -10.44 13.48 13.27
CA MET A 16 -10.13 13.42 11.84
C MET A 16 -10.96 12.29 11.24
N PRO A 17 -11.94 12.55 10.36
CA PRO A 17 -12.55 11.47 9.63
C PRO A 17 -11.39 10.83 8.89
N VAL A 18 -11.16 9.53 9.12
CA VAL A 18 -10.19 8.71 8.37
C VAL A 18 -10.26 9.20 6.92
N ALA A 19 -9.25 9.96 6.48
CA ALA A 19 -9.38 10.78 5.29
C ALA A 19 -9.85 9.86 4.18
N ARG A 20 -11.06 10.07 3.66
CA ARG A 20 -11.64 9.16 2.67
C ARG A 20 -10.80 9.34 1.41
N TRP A 21 -9.84 8.44 1.22
CA TRP A 21 -9.00 8.44 0.04
C TRP A 21 -9.90 8.38 -1.19
N SER A 22 -9.74 9.36 -2.08
CA SER A 22 -10.36 9.31 -3.40
C SER A 22 -9.79 8.12 -4.18
N ALA A 23 -10.56 7.60 -5.14
CA ALA A 23 -10.08 6.57 -6.06
C ALA A 23 -8.73 6.96 -6.70
N LYS A 24 -8.54 8.23 -7.05
CA LYS A 24 -7.29 8.78 -7.58
C LYS A 24 -6.12 8.58 -6.63
N GLN A 25 -6.27 9.01 -5.38
CA GLN A 25 -5.20 8.90 -4.38
C GLN A 25 -4.86 7.44 -4.10
N CYS A 26 -5.87 6.56 -4.07
CA CYS A 26 -5.65 5.13 -3.93
C CYS A 26 -4.85 4.54 -5.11
N VAL A 27 -5.16 4.91 -6.34
CA VAL A 27 -4.40 4.46 -7.52
C VAL A 27 -2.97 4.95 -7.48
N VAL A 28 -2.76 6.22 -7.13
CA VAL A 28 -1.40 6.79 -6.98
C VAL A 28 -0.60 6.02 -5.94
N GLN A 29 -1.20 5.64 -4.80
CA GLN A 29 -0.51 4.81 -3.80
C GLN A 29 -0.14 3.42 -4.29
N VAL A 30 -1.05 2.75 -5.01
CA VAL A 30 -0.76 1.43 -5.58
C VAL A 30 0.39 1.52 -6.59
N LEU A 31 0.38 2.52 -7.47
CA LEU A 31 1.44 2.71 -8.46
C LEU A 31 2.78 3.05 -7.80
N TRP A 32 2.79 4.00 -6.87
CA TRP A 32 3.98 4.31 -6.08
C TRP A 32 4.53 3.05 -5.42
N THR A 33 3.69 2.30 -4.71
CA THR A 33 4.16 1.11 -3.97
C THR A 33 4.73 0.06 -4.92
N LEU A 34 4.14 -0.13 -6.10
CA LEU A 34 4.70 -1.01 -7.13
C LEU A 34 6.08 -0.57 -7.59
N ASP A 35 6.28 0.73 -7.84
CA ASP A 35 7.57 1.25 -8.27
C ASP A 35 8.63 1.14 -7.16
N TRP A 36 8.25 1.44 -5.91
CA TRP A 36 9.11 1.25 -4.74
C TRP A 36 9.51 -0.22 -4.53
N LEU A 37 8.58 -1.16 -4.70
CA LEU A 37 8.87 -2.60 -4.59
C LEU A 37 9.87 -3.06 -5.65
N ARG A 38 9.74 -2.57 -6.89
CA ARG A 38 10.67 -2.88 -7.99
C ARG A 38 12.06 -2.30 -7.73
N GLU A 39 12.13 -1.06 -7.23
CA GLU A 39 13.39 -0.43 -6.87
C GLU A 39 14.07 -1.17 -5.71
N LEU A 40 13.29 -1.62 -4.72
CA LEU A 40 13.81 -2.44 -3.63
C LEU A 40 14.32 -3.80 -4.13
N ASP A 41 13.62 -4.49 -5.04
CA ASP A 41 14.09 -5.77 -5.60
C ASP A 41 15.43 -5.61 -6.32
N GLN A 42 15.57 -4.55 -7.12
CA GLN A 42 16.82 -4.20 -7.80
C GLN A 42 17.93 -3.84 -6.80
N CYS A 43 17.61 -3.08 -5.75
CA CYS A 43 18.56 -2.77 -4.69
C CYS A 43 19.07 -4.05 -4.02
N LEU A 44 18.17 -4.98 -3.68
CA LEU A 44 18.50 -6.26 -3.05
C LEU A 44 19.35 -7.16 -3.96
N GLU A 45 19.18 -7.07 -5.28
CA GLU A 45 20.00 -7.78 -6.26
C GLU A 45 21.43 -7.23 -6.34
N ILE A 46 21.57 -5.90 -6.37
CA ILE A 46 22.84 -5.20 -6.58
C ILE A 46 23.64 -5.11 -5.27
N GLU A 47 23.01 -4.71 -4.16
CA GLU A 47 23.64 -4.46 -2.87
C GLU A 47 23.58 -5.67 -1.92
N ARG A 48 23.66 -6.90 -2.46
CA ARG A 48 23.65 -8.16 -1.67
C ARG A 48 24.60 -8.13 -0.45
N SER A 49 25.64 -7.29 -0.44
CA SER A 49 26.67 -7.21 0.61
C SER A 49 26.65 -5.99 1.53
N THR A 50 26.08 -4.83 1.13
CA THR A 50 26.23 -3.56 1.90
C THR A 50 24.95 -3.06 2.57
N TYR A 51 23.77 -3.47 2.11
CA TYR A 51 22.47 -3.23 2.75
C TYR A 51 22.20 -1.76 3.14
N TYR A 52 22.88 -0.77 2.54
CA TYR A 52 22.85 0.62 3.00
C TYR A 52 21.80 1.42 2.22
N ALA A 53 21.83 1.38 0.88
CA ALA A 53 20.79 2.02 0.09
C ALA A 53 19.44 1.33 0.32
N CYS A 54 19.44 0.00 0.48
CA CYS A 54 18.21 -0.72 0.76
C CYS A 54 17.64 -0.36 2.14
N ARG A 55 18.47 -0.05 3.15
CA ARG A 55 17.99 0.45 4.45
C ARG A 55 17.24 1.77 4.36
N LEU A 56 17.74 2.70 3.54
CA LEU A 56 17.06 3.97 3.31
C LEU A 56 15.71 3.74 2.62
N LEU A 57 15.66 2.89 1.59
CA LEU A 57 14.40 2.53 0.93
C LEU A 57 13.39 1.90 1.91
N LEU A 58 13.84 1.01 2.78
CA LEU A 58 13.02 0.37 3.81
C LEU A 58 12.51 1.35 4.86
N GLN A 59 13.31 2.35 5.24
CA GLN A 59 12.89 3.41 6.17
C GLN A 59 11.73 4.23 5.61
N PHE A 60 11.64 4.39 4.29
CA PHE A 60 10.57 5.09 3.60
C PHE A 60 9.53 4.14 2.98
N SER A 61 9.36 2.96 3.57
CA SER A 61 8.41 1.95 3.08
C SER A 61 6.97 2.49 3.01
N PRO A 62 6.31 2.43 1.82
CA PRO A 62 4.92 2.84 1.66
C PRO A 62 3.93 1.74 2.12
N VAL A 63 4.40 0.56 2.54
CA VAL A 63 3.57 -0.63 2.82
C VAL A 63 2.50 -0.36 3.87
N SER A 64 2.87 0.30 4.98
CA SER A 64 1.93 0.65 6.05
C SER A 64 0.82 1.60 5.59
N SER A 65 1.18 2.57 4.75
CA SER A 65 0.25 3.51 4.12
C SER A 65 -0.68 2.80 3.15
N LEU A 66 -0.14 1.92 2.31
CA LEU A 66 -0.91 1.12 1.35
C LEU A 66 -1.93 0.21 2.04
N ARG A 67 -1.55 -0.48 3.13
CA ARG A 67 -2.49 -1.33 3.90
C ARG A 67 -3.70 -0.56 4.39
N SER A 68 -3.48 0.70 4.78
CA SER A 68 -4.55 1.59 5.24
C SER A 68 -5.41 2.13 4.09
N SER A 69 -4.83 2.30 2.90
CA SER A 69 -5.50 2.90 1.74
C SER A 69 -6.17 1.90 0.79
N ILE A 70 -5.78 0.62 0.81
CA ILE A 70 -6.26 -0.39 -0.15
C ILE A 70 -7.66 -0.93 0.17
N ARG A 71 -8.06 -1.00 1.45
CA ARG A 71 -9.40 -1.46 1.86
C ARG A 71 -10.54 -0.57 1.34
N PRO A 72 -10.47 0.77 1.42
CA PRO A 72 -11.44 1.65 0.78
C PRO A 72 -11.63 1.38 -0.72
N MET A 73 -10.63 0.82 -1.40
CA MET A 73 -10.66 0.65 -2.84
C MET A 73 -11.61 -0.46 -3.32
N VAL A 74 -11.98 -1.41 -2.46
CA VAL A 74 -13.00 -2.43 -2.76
C VAL A 74 -14.33 -1.76 -3.14
N LYS A 75 -14.65 -0.63 -2.51
CA LYS A 75 -15.88 0.14 -2.79
C LYS A 75 -15.92 0.66 -4.23
N TYR A 76 -14.77 0.94 -4.85
CA TYR A 76 -14.72 1.40 -6.23
C TYR A 76 -14.93 0.27 -7.24
N ALA A 77 -14.57 -0.97 -6.89
CA ALA A 77 -14.85 -2.14 -7.71
C ALA A 77 -16.32 -2.58 -7.64
N SER A 78 -17.04 -2.24 -6.55
CA SER A 78 -18.47 -2.49 -6.41
C SER A 78 -19.32 -1.80 -7.48
N TYR A 79 -18.91 -0.62 -7.97
CA TYR A 79 -19.60 0.06 -9.07
C TYR A 79 -19.64 -0.74 -10.37
N ASN A 80 -18.78 -1.75 -10.51
CA ASN A 80 -18.70 -2.63 -11.68
C ASN A 80 -19.15 -4.07 -11.37
N GLY A 81 -19.79 -4.32 -10.21
CA GLY A 81 -20.23 -5.66 -9.81
C GLY A 81 -19.09 -6.65 -9.53
N GLN A 82 -17.90 -6.15 -9.19
CA GLN A 82 -16.71 -6.96 -8.89
C GLN A 82 -16.25 -6.83 -7.42
N ASP A 83 -17.17 -6.49 -6.52
CA ASP A 83 -16.91 -6.31 -5.09
C ASP A 83 -16.32 -7.57 -4.44
N GLU A 84 -16.84 -8.76 -4.73
CA GLU A 84 -16.31 -10.00 -4.15
C GLU A 84 -14.89 -10.32 -4.67
N ALA A 85 -14.68 -10.21 -5.98
CA ALA A 85 -13.38 -10.44 -6.59
C ALA A 85 -12.33 -9.42 -6.11
N ALA A 86 -12.73 -8.15 -5.98
CA ALA A 86 -11.88 -7.09 -5.46
C ALA A 86 -11.56 -7.28 -3.99
N SER A 87 -12.54 -7.69 -3.16
CA SER A 87 -12.31 -7.98 -1.75
C SER A 87 -11.29 -9.10 -1.58
N LYS A 88 -11.46 -10.22 -2.32
CA LYS A 88 -10.50 -11.33 -2.30
C LYS A 88 -9.10 -10.91 -2.75
N ALA A 89 -9.02 -10.06 -3.78
CA ALA A 89 -7.75 -9.53 -4.26
C ALA A 89 -7.08 -8.60 -3.23
N VAL A 90 -7.85 -7.76 -2.53
CA VAL A 90 -7.35 -6.92 -1.44
C VAL A 90 -6.86 -7.78 -0.27
N ASP A 91 -7.60 -8.82 0.14
CA ASP A 91 -7.17 -9.72 1.21
C ASP A 91 -5.90 -10.50 0.85
N PHE A 92 -5.72 -10.82 -0.43
CA PHE A 92 -4.48 -11.41 -0.94
C PHE A 92 -3.32 -10.42 -0.89
N CYS A 93 -3.55 -9.16 -1.30
CA CYS A 93 -2.54 -8.10 -1.21
C CYS A 93 -2.11 -7.85 0.25
N LEU A 94 -3.06 -7.77 1.18
CA LEU A 94 -2.78 -7.53 2.59
C LEU A 94 -1.93 -8.65 3.21
N ARG A 95 -2.24 -9.91 2.88
CA ARG A 95 -1.43 -11.06 3.30
C ARG A 95 -0.02 -11.03 2.72
N ALA A 96 0.11 -10.73 1.43
CA ALA A 96 1.43 -10.61 0.80
C ALA A 96 2.27 -9.49 1.45
N LEU A 97 1.65 -8.36 1.80
CA LEU A 97 2.32 -7.26 2.50
C LEU A 97 2.71 -7.63 3.94
N GLU A 98 1.89 -8.41 4.65
CA GLU A 98 2.21 -8.96 5.98
C GLU A 98 3.41 -9.92 5.93
N ASP A 99 3.41 -10.84 4.97
CA ASP A 99 4.53 -11.77 4.74
C ASP A 99 5.83 -11.02 4.41
N PHE A 100 5.73 -9.94 3.63
CA PHE A 100 6.87 -9.09 3.31
C PHE A 100 7.40 -8.36 4.54
N ASP A 101 6.54 -7.71 5.34
CA ASP A 101 6.94 -7.07 6.60
C ASP A 101 7.63 -8.06 7.56
N LEU A 102 7.13 -9.30 7.63
CA LEU A 102 7.74 -10.38 8.40
C LEU A 102 9.14 -10.75 7.87
N ALA A 103 9.33 -10.80 6.56
CA ALA A 103 10.63 -11.05 5.95
C ALA A 103 11.64 -9.92 6.23
N LEU A 104 11.17 -8.66 6.31
CA LEU A 104 12.01 -7.50 6.63
C LEU A 104 12.47 -7.45 8.08
N HIS A 105 11.58 -7.81 9.01
CA HIS A 105 11.82 -7.68 10.45
C HIS A 105 12.18 -8.99 11.15
N GLY A 106 12.15 -10.11 10.43
CA GLY A 106 12.63 -11.40 10.91
C GLY A 106 14.13 -11.38 11.18
N SER A 107 14.55 -12.03 12.27
CA SER A 107 15.98 -12.20 12.58
C SER A 107 16.63 -13.15 11.56
N PRO A 108 17.64 -12.70 10.77
CA PRO A 108 18.31 -13.60 9.84
C PRO A 108 19.35 -14.44 10.58
N SER A 109 19.21 -15.77 10.52
CA SER A 109 20.32 -16.69 10.79
C SER A 109 21.32 -16.75 9.62
N ASP A 110 20.85 -16.47 8.40
CA ASP A 110 21.64 -16.33 7.18
C ASP A 110 21.17 -15.10 6.37
N PRO A 111 22.02 -14.08 6.17
CA PRO A 111 21.70 -12.90 5.37
C PRO A 111 21.37 -13.20 3.91
N SER A 112 22.01 -14.21 3.29
CA SER A 112 21.78 -14.52 1.87
C SER A 112 20.41 -15.16 1.65
N ALA A 113 20.04 -16.13 2.49
CA ALA A 113 18.70 -16.72 2.48
C ALA A 113 17.61 -15.68 2.80
N SER A 114 17.92 -14.70 3.66
CA SER A 114 17.02 -13.58 3.97
C SER A 114 16.76 -12.69 2.74
N VAL A 115 17.80 -12.37 1.95
CA VAL A 115 17.63 -11.59 0.70
C VAL A 115 16.75 -12.33 -0.32
N GLU A 116 17.01 -13.61 -0.58
CA GLU A 116 16.18 -14.42 -1.48
C GLU A 116 14.72 -14.50 -1.00
N ALA A 117 14.51 -14.66 0.30
CA ALA A 117 13.16 -14.66 0.89
C ALA A 117 12.46 -13.30 0.69
N MET A 118 13.16 -12.18 0.92
CA MET A 118 12.60 -10.84 0.70
C MET A 118 12.23 -10.60 -0.76
N ARG A 119 13.11 -10.96 -1.70
CA ARG A 119 12.83 -10.84 -3.15
C ARG A 119 11.65 -11.69 -3.59
N SER A 120 11.56 -12.92 -3.08
CA SER A 120 10.39 -13.80 -3.30
C SER A 120 9.09 -13.14 -2.82
N LYS A 121 9.10 -12.53 -1.61
CA LYS A 121 7.93 -11.80 -1.09
C LYS A 121 7.61 -10.53 -1.86
N ILE A 122 8.61 -9.80 -2.37
CA ILE A 122 8.37 -8.67 -3.26
C ILE A 122 7.63 -9.12 -4.53
N SER A 123 8.05 -10.24 -5.13
CA SER A 123 7.38 -10.81 -6.30
C SER A 123 5.91 -11.16 -6.01
N ASP A 124 5.63 -11.78 -4.86
CA ASP A 124 4.27 -12.11 -4.43
C ASP A 124 3.39 -10.84 -4.32
N VAL A 125 3.92 -9.77 -3.70
CA VAL A 125 3.21 -8.50 -3.54
C VAL A 125 2.95 -7.82 -4.89
N ILE A 126 3.94 -7.78 -5.79
CA ILE A 126 3.77 -7.20 -7.13
C ILE A 126 2.67 -7.95 -7.89
N GLN A 127 2.69 -9.29 -7.86
CA GLN A 127 1.67 -10.11 -8.52
C GLN A 127 0.27 -9.86 -7.94
N ALA A 128 0.18 -9.73 -6.61
CA ALA A 128 -1.07 -9.40 -5.92
C ALA A 128 -1.64 -8.05 -6.38
N LEU A 129 -0.80 -7.01 -6.40
CA LEU A 129 -1.19 -5.65 -6.77
C LEU A 129 -1.56 -5.54 -8.25
N ASP A 130 -0.84 -6.21 -9.15
CA ASP A 130 -1.18 -6.24 -10.58
C ASP A 130 -2.52 -6.95 -10.83
N LYS A 131 -2.78 -8.06 -10.14
CA LYS A 131 -4.07 -8.75 -10.20
C LYS A 131 -5.19 -7.84 -9.71
N TYR A 132 -4.96 -7.16 -8.59
CA TYR A 132 -5.92 -6.21 -8.04
C TYR A 132 -6.21 -5.06 -9.01
N LYS A 133 -5.18 -4.45 -9.62
CA LYS A 133 -5.29 -3.37 -10.61
C LYS A 133 -6.13 -3.79 -11.83
N LYS A 134 -6.01 -5.04 -12.27
CA LYS A 134 -6.82 -5.61 -13.36
C LYS A 134 -8.30 -5.72 -12.97
N ILE A 135 -8.59 -6.31 -11.80
CA ILE A 135 -9.97 -6.52 -11.31
C ILE A 135 -10.65 -5.18 -11.04
N SER A 136 -9.98 -4.29 -10.33
CA SER A 136 -10.55 -3.00 -9.97
C SER A 136 -10.72 -2.03 -11.16
N HIS A 137 -10.28 -2.41 -12.36
CA HIS A 137 -10.28 -1.56 -13.57
C HIS A 137 -9.69 -0.16 -13.33
N LEU A 138 -8.76 -0.03 -12.37
CA LEU A 138 -8.21 1.26 -11.93
C LEU A 138 -7.47 2.00 -13.05
N SER A 139 -6.84 1.25 -13.95
CA SER A 139 -6.24 1.77 -15.17
C SER A 139 -7.26 2.44 -16.09
N SER A 140 -8.50 1.93 -16.14
CA SER A 140 -9.59 2.56 -16.90
C SER A 140 -10.14 3.81 -16.23
N LEU A 141 -10.12 3.89 -14.89
CA LEU A 141 -10.53 5.07 -14.14
C LEU A 141 -9.54 6.24 -14.32
N LEU A 142 -8.24 5.94 -14.45
CA LEU A 142 -7.23 6.92 -14.84
C LEU A 142 -7.39 7.41 -16.28
N LEU A 143 -7.62 6.50 -17.22
CA LEU A 143 -7.72 6.81 -18.66
C LEU A 143 -9.00 7.55 -19.04
N LYS A 144 -10.12 7.29 -18.37
CA LYS A 144 -11.41 7.92 -18.68
C LYS A 144 -11.57 9.33 -18.13
N GLY A 145 -10.55 9.88 -17.44
CA GLY A 145 -10.65 11.19 -16.80
C GLY A 145 -11.70 11.26 -15.68
N ALA A 146 -12.28 10.13 -15.25
CA ALA A 146 -13.29 10.04 -14.18
C ALA A 146 -12.75 10.38 -12.77
N LEU A 147 -11.52 10.90 -12.72
CA LEU A 147 -10.77 11.34 -11.55
C LEU A 147 -10.33 12.82 -11.68
N TYR A 148 -10.93 13.55 -12.63
CA TYR A 148 -10.89 15.01 -12.74
C TYR A 148 -12.23 15.61 -12.36
#